data_AF-A0A7W4IBQ9-F1
#
_entry.id   AF-A0A7W4IBQ9-F1
#
_cell.length_a   1.000
_cell.length_b   1.000
_cell.length_c   1.000
_cell.angle_alpha   90.00
_cell.angle_beta   90.00
_cell.angle_gamma   90.00
#
_symmetry.space_group_name_H-M   'P 1'
#
loop_
_entity.id
_entity.type
_entity.pdbx_description
1 polymer ?
#
loop_
_entity_poly.entity_id
_entity_poly.type
_entity_poly.pdbx_seq_one_letter_code
_entity_poly.pdbx_strand_id
1 'polypeptide(L)' 'MKRKFVYSAQHIENIERVSNDLSSLATLLRWAGNAAAQTIGSPSEADFSALGCAVSWAGHQIEQRCAIINDMAADR' A
#
# COMPACT_ATOMS: atom_id res chain seq x y z
N MET A 1 -14.96 23.42 -25.47
CA MET A 1 -14.75 24.09 -24.17
C MET A 1 -14.12 23.07 -23.22
N LYS A 2 -12.81 23.14 -22.95
CA LYS A 2 -12.14 22.20 -22.03
C LYS A 2 -12.47 22.62 -20.61
N ARG A 3 -13.25 21.81 -19.87
CA ARG A 3 -13.47 22.04 -18.43
C ARG A 3 -12.10 21.91 -17.74
N LYS A 4 -11.61 23.00 -17.14
CA LYS A 4 -10.49 22.94 -16.20
C LYS A 4 -11.07 22.43 -14.89
N PHE A 5 -10.77 21.17 -14.57
CA PHE A 5 -11.17 20.56 -13.32
C PHE A 5 -10.16 21.00 -12.25
N VAL A 6 -10.65 21.70 -11.24
CA VAL A 6 -9.86 22.13 -10.08
C VAL A 6 -10.37 21.32 -8.89
N TYR A 7 -9.58 20.37 -8.43
CA TYR A 7 -9.85 19.67 -7.17
C TYR A 7 -9.76 20.66 -6.00
N SER A 8 -10.55 20.45 -4.95
CA SER A 8 -10.40 21.21 -3.72
C SER A 8 -9.07 20.84 -3.04
N ALA A 9 -8.49 21.78 -2.29
CA ALA A 9 -7.25 21.53 -1.53
C ALA A 9 -7.40 20.30 -0.61
N GLN A 10 -8.55 20.16 0.06
CA GLN A 10 -8.86 19.02 0.93
C GLN A 10 -8.85 17.68 0.19
N HIS A 11 -9.30 17.67 -1.07
CA HIS A 11 -9.33 16.46 -1.89
C HIS A 11 -7.92 16.05 -2.30
N ILE A 12 -7.08 17.02 -2.68
CA ILE A 12 -5.66 16.79 -3.01
C ILE A 12 -4.91 16.24 -1.78
N GLU A 13 -5.08 16.87 -0.61
CA GLU A 13 -4.43 16.42 0.64
C GLU A 13 -4.82 14.98 1.02
N ASN A 14 -6.07 14.60 0.79
CA ASN A 14 -6.51 13.24 1.09
C ASN A 14 -5.89 12.22 0.13
N ILE A 15 -5.80 12.54 -1.17
CA ILE A 15 -5.10 11.68 -2.15
C ILE A 15 -3.62 11.54 -1.79
N GLU A 16 -2.95 12.63 -1.42
CA GLU A 16 -1.55 12.62 -1.01
C GLU A 16 -1.34 11.74 0.23
N ARG A 17 -2.21 11.86 1.24
CA ARG A 17 -2.14 11.03 2.45
C ARG A 17 -2.27 9.54 2.14
N VAL A 18 -3.27 9.16 1.35
CA VAL A 18 -3.50 7.76 0.97
C VAL A 18 -2.36 7.23 0.09
N SER A 19 -1.79 8.08 -0.76
CA SER A 19 -0.61 7.73 -1.58
C SER A 19 0.64 7.51 -0.73
N ASN A 20 0.84 8.30 0.33
CA ASN A 20 1.93 8.10 1.29
C ASN A 20 1.77 6.81 2.09
N ASP A 21 0.55 6.46 2.49
CA ASP A 21 0.25 5.18 3.15
C ASP A 21 0.61 3.99 2.23
N LEU A 22 0.25 4.07 0.94
CA LEU A 22 0.61 3.06 -0.06
C LEU A 22 2.13 2.91 -0.23
N SER A 23 2.85 4.03 -0.34
CA SER A 23 4.32 4.04 -0.45
C SER A 23 4.99 3.38 0.77
N SER A 24 4.45 3.63 1.96
CA SER A 24 4.93 3.05 3.21
C SER A 24 4.71 1.54 3.25
N LEU A 25 3.52 1.07 2.86
CA LEU A 25 3.20 -0.37 2.77
C LEU A 25 4.08 -1.09 1.74
N ALA A 26 4.31 -0.49 0.58
CA ALA A 26 5.20 -1.06 -0.44
C ALA A 26 6.65 -1.15 0.05
N THR A 27 7.11 -0.15 0.80
CA THR A 27 8.45 -0.15 1.41
C THR A 27 8.59 -1.28 2.44
N LEU A 28 7.58 -1.48 3.28
CA LEU A 28 7.55 -2.56 4.27
C LEU A 28 7.58 -3.94 3.59
N LEU A 29 6.78 -4.14 2.54
CA LEU A 29 6.80 -5.38 1.76
C LEU A 29 8.17 -5.65 1.14
N ARG A 30 8.82 -4.62 0.59
CA ARG A 30 10.18 -4.74 0.05
C ARG A 30 11.18 -5.15 1.13
N TRP A 31 11.09 -4.56 2.33
CA TRP A 31 11.96 -4.92 3.45
C TRP A 31 11.72 -6.34 3.93
N ALA A 32 10.47 -6.77 4.01
CA ALA A 32 10.11 -8.14 4.37
C ALA A 32 10.67 -9.16 3.35
N GLY A 33 10.52 -8.89 2.05
CA GLY A 33 11.12 -9.73 1.01
C GLY A 33 12.65 -9.76 1.06
N ASN A 34 13.28 -8.62 1.32
CA ASN A 34 14.74 -8.54 1.47
C ASN A 34 15.24 -9.27 2.72
N ALA A 35 14.50 -9.23 3.84
CA ALA A 35 14.82 -9.97 5.05
C ALA A 35 14.72 -11.48 4.81
N ALA A 36 13.67 -11.93 4.11
CA ALA A 36 13.49 -13.33 3.75
C ALA A 36 14.58 -13.87 2.80
N ALA A 37 15.10 -13.01 1.90
CA ALA A 37 16.22 -13.37 1.02
C ALA A 37 17.57 -13.40 1.74
N GLN A 38 17.74 -12.58 2.79
CA GLN A 38 18.97 -12.47 3.56
C GLN A 38 19.03 -13.41 4.76
N THR A 39 17.96 -14.12 5.12
CA THR A 39 18.02 -15.12 6.19
C THR A 39 19.04 -16.20 5.84
N ILE A 40 20.24 -16.08 6.42
CA ILE A 40 21.31 -17.08 6.32
C ILE A 40 20.97 -18.19 7.32
N GLY A 41 20.14 -19.12 6.89
CA GLY A 41 19.63 -20.25 7.69
C GLY A 41 18.35 -20.80 7.07
N SER A 42 18.02 -22.06 7.34
CA SER A 42 16.75 -22.65 6.95
C SER A 42 15.64 -22.04 7.80
N PRO A 43 14.80 -21.13 7.27
CA PRO A 43 13.73 -20.51 8.05
C PRO A 43 12.75 -21.59 8.48
N SER A 44 12.21 -21.48 9.69
CA SER A 44 11.21 -22.43 10.15
C SER A 44 9.90 -22.25 9.38
N GLU A 45 9.03 -23.26 9.39
CA GLU A 45 7.67 -23.12 8.86
C GLU A 45 6.89 -21.98 9.53
N ALA A 46 7.16 -21.73 10.82
CA ALA A 46 6.54 -20.63 11.55
C ALA A 46 6.98 -19.26 11.01
N ASP A 47 8.25 -19.10 10.62
CA ASP A 47 8.77 -17.87 10.03
C ASP A 47 8.13 -17.59 8.66
N PHE A 48 8.01 -18.63 7.82
CA PHE A 48 7.32 -18.51 6.54
C PHE A 48 5.82 -18.23 6.69
N SER A 49 5.16 -18.84 7.68
CA SER A 49 3.76 -18.57 7.99
C SER A 49 3.55 -17.11 8.43
N ALA A 50 4.41 -16.62 9.34
CA ALA A 50 4.37 -15.22 9.80
C ALA A 50 4.60 -14.24 8.65
N LEU A 51 5.58 -14.52 7.78
CA LEU A 51 5.85 -13.74 6.58
C LEU A 51 4.65 -13.74 5.63
N GLY A 52 4.05 -14.90 5.36
CA GLY A 52 2.87 -15.03 4.50
C GLY A 52 1.66 -14.25 5.03
N CYS A 53 1.43 -14.28 6.35
CA CYS A 53 0.41 -13.47 7.01
C CYS A 53 0.68 -11.97 6.87
N ALA A 54 1.91 -11.52 7.09
CA ALA A 54 2.29 -10.12 6.96
C ALA A 54 2.12 -9.62 5.52
N VAL A 55 2.53 -10.41 4.52
CA VAL A 55 2.37 -10.10 3.10
C VAL A 55 0.89 -10.03 2.72
N SER A 56 0.08 -11.00 3.18
CA SER A 56 -1.36 -11.01 2.90
C SER A 56 -2.08 -9.80 3.50
N TRP A 57 -1.76 -9.45 4.75
CA TRP A 57 -2.32 -8.26 5.40
C TRP A 57 -1.94 -6.98 4.66
N ALA A 58 -0.66 -6.83 4.29
CA ALA A 58 -0.19 -5.65 3.56
C ALA A 58 -0.85 -5.53 2.17
N GLY A 59 -1.02 -6.64 1.46
CA GLY A 59 -1.79 -6.69 0.20
C GLY A 59 -3.21 -6.18 0.39
N HIS A 60 -3.92 -6.66 1.42
CA HIS A 60 -5.27 -6.20 1.72
C HIS A 60 -5.32 -4.70 2.07
N GLN A 61 -4.35 -4.18 2.83
CA GLN A 61 -4.30 -2.74 3.11
C GLN A 61 -4.08 -1.92 1.82
N ILE A 62 -3.23 -2.39 0.90
CA ILE A 62 -3.01 -1.74 -0.39
C ILE A 62 -4.31 -1.67 -1.20
N GLU A 63 -5.03 -2.80 -1.31
CA GLU A 63 -6.32 -2.85 -2.01
C GLU A 63 -7.32 -1.84 -1.44
N GLN A 64 -7.43 -1.76 -0.11
CA GLN A 64 -8.30 -0.78 0.56
C GLN A 64 -7.92 0.67 0.24
N ARG A 65 -6.63 1.02 0.22
CA ARG A 65 -6.18 2.39 -0.09
C ARG A 65 -6.38 2.72 -1.57
N CYS A 66 -6.15 1.76 -2.45
CA CYS A 66 -6.45 1.91 -3.88
C CYS A 66 -7.95 2.14 -4.12
N ALA A 67 -8.83 1.43 -3.40
CA ALA A 67 -10.27 1.65 -3.46
C ALA A 67 -10.65 3.08 -3.04
N ILE A 68 -10.11 3.58 -1.93
CA ILE A 68 -10.34 4.96 -1.47
C ILE A 68 -9.90 5.98 -2.54
N ILE A 69 -8.73 5.80 -3.15
CA ILE A 69 -8.25 6.68 -4.23
C ILE A 69 -9.20 6.62 -5.43
N ASN A 70 -9.64 5.42 -5.83
CA ASN A 70 -10.55 5.25 -6.95
C ASN A 70 -11.92 5.88 -6.70
N ASP A 71 -12.46 5.74 -5.49
CA ASP A 71 -13.72 6.34 -5.07
C ASP A 71 -13.62 7.87 -5.06
N MET A 72 -12.54 8.42 -4.49
CA MET A 72 -12.23 9.85 -4.57
C MET A 72 -12.11 10.32 -6.03
N ALA A 73 -11.50 9.51 -6.88
CA ALA A 73 -11.41 9.80 -8.30
C ALA A 73 -12.74 9.58 -9.05
N ALA A 74 -13.76 8.95 -8.46
CA ALA A 74 -15.06 8.68 -9.08
C ALA A 74 -16.17 9.62 -8.59
N ASP A 75 -16.04 10.21 -7.39
CA ASP A 75 -16.89 11.27 -6.81
C ASP A 75 -16.75 12.64 -7.54
N ARG A 76 -16.57 12.59 -8.86
CA ARG A 76 -16.41 13.73 -9.78
C ARG A 76 -17.73 14.36 -10.19
#